data_AF-C8CAI3-F1
#
_entry.id   AF-C8CAI3-F1
#
_cell.length_a   1.000
_cell.length_b   1.000
_cell.length_c   1.000
_cell.angle_alpha   90.00
_cell.angle_beta   90.00
_cell.angle_gamma   90.00
#
_symmetry.space_group_name_H-M   'P 1'
#
loop_
_entity.id
_entity.type
_entity.pdbx_description
1 polymer ?
#
loop_
_entity_poly.entity_id
_entity_poly.type
_entity_poly.pdbx_seq_one_letter_code
_entity_poly.pdbx_strand_id
1 'polypeptide(L)'
;DVCLLARMMAANLYYSQIEDLMFELSMWRCSDELRVQADELHKSSKRDAKHYIEFWKQVPPNEPYRVILGDVRDKLYQTRERSRHMLAHGISDIPEEETFTNTEQFLEPLELCYRSLCACGDRAIADGSLLDFLRQVSTFGLSLVRLDIRQESDRHTDVMDAITKHLEIGSYREWSEERRQEWLLSELSGKRPLFGPDLPKTEEIADVL
;
A
#
# COMPACT_ATOMS: atom_id res chain seq x y z
N ASP A 1 -6.13 4.38 12.52
CA ASP A 1 -6.48 5.66 11.85
C ASP A 1 -5.33 6.30 11.08
N VAL A 2 -4.21 6.68 11.72
CA VAL A 2 -3.11 7.40 11.04
C VAL A 2 -2.53 6.67 9.83
N CYS A 3 -2.40 5.34 9.86
CA CYS A 3 -1.93 4.57 8.72
C CYS A 3 -2.89 4.64 7.52
N LEU A 4 -4.21 4.60 7.77
CA LEU A 4 -5.23 4.73 6.72
C LEU A 4 -5.23 6.15 6.14
N LEU A 5 -5.08 7.16 6.99
CA LEU A 5 -4.99 8.55 6.56
C LEU A 5 -3.75 8.79 5.68
N ALA A 6 -2.60 8.24 6.06
CA ALA A 6 -1.36 8.34 5.28
C ALA A 6 -1.51 7.68 3.89
N ARG A 7 -2.14 6.49 3.83
CA ARG A 7 -2.48 5.84 2.55
C ARG A 7 -3.45 6.64 1.71
N MET A 8 -4.49 7.20 2.32
CA MET A 8 -5.48 8.04 1.63
C MET A 8 -4.84 9.30 1.05
N MET A 9 -3.94 9.95 1.80
CA MET A 9 -3.21 11.13 1.33
C MET A 9 -2.27 10.80 0.17
N ALA A 10 -1.51 9.69 0.27
CA ALA A 10 -0.66 9.23 -0.83
C ALA A 10 -1.46 9.02 -2.12
N ALA A 11 -2.54 8.24 -2.04
CA ALA A 11 -3.42 7.98 -3.18
C ALA A 11 -4.02 9.26 -3.77
N ASN A 12 -4.40 10.22 -2.93
CA ASN A 12 -4.96 11.50 -3.39
C ASN A 12 -3.94 12.37 -4.12
N LEU A 13 -2.68 12.43 -3.66
CA LEU A 13 -1.61 13.16 -4.33
C LEU A 13 -1.28 12.55 -5.69
N TYR A 14 -1.14 11.22 -5.75
CA TYR A 14 -0.90 10.52 -7.01
C TYR A 14 -2.07 10.63 -7.97
N TYR A 15 -3.31 10.56 -7.47
CA TYR A 15 -4.51 10.73 -8.28
C TYR A 15 -4.58 12.11 -8.94
N SER A 16 -4.12 13.17 -8.27
CA SER A 16 -4.06 14.50 -8.89
C SER A 16 -3.00 14.58 -9.99
N GLN A 17 -1.84 13.96 -9.80
CA GLN A 17 -0.71 14.05 -10.72
C GLN A 17 -0.84 13.13 -11.94
N ILE A 18 -1.51 11.98 -11.79
CA ILE A 18 -1.68 11.04 -12.90
C ILE A 18 -2.51 11.65 -14.03
N GLU A 19 -3.46 12.54 -13.72
CA GLU A 19 -4.26 13.25 -14.72
C GLU A 19 -3.40 14.19 -15.59
N ASP A 20 -2.47 14.93 -14.98
CA ASP A 20 -1.51 15.76 -15.71
C ASP A 20 -0.62 14.90 -16.64
N LEU A 21 -0.15 13.75 -16.13
CA LEU A 21 0.64 12.82 -16.92
C LEU A 21 -0.16 12.23 -18.10
N MET A 22 -1.45 11.96 -17.91
CA MET A 22 -2.34 11.56 -19.00
C MET A 22 -2.45 12.64 -20.06
N PHE A 23 -2.53 13.93 -19.70
CA PHE A 23 -2.54 15.01 -20.68
C PHE A 23 -1.26 15.04 -21.52
N GLU A 24 -0.10 14.94 -20.87
CA GLU A 24 1.21 15.00 -21.52
C GLU A 24 1.49 13.79 -22.43
N LEU A 25 1.21 12.56 -21.97
CA LEU A 25 1.55 11.33 -22.69
C LEU A 25 0.49 10.94 -23.75
N SER A 26 0.25 11.84 -24.70
CA SER A 26 -0.70 11.68 -25.82
C SER A 26 -0.17 10.89 -27.02
N MET A 27 1.02 10.29 -26.90
CA MET A 27 1.71 9.63 -28.00
C MET A 27 1.00 8.35 -28.45
N TRP A 28 1.03 8.10 -29.76
CA TRP A 28 0.47 6.87 -30.36
C TRP A 28 1.53 5.80 -30.64
N ARG A 29 2.82 6.17 -30.71
CA ARG A 29 3.94 5.24 -30.92
C ARG A 29 4.29 4.55 -29.61
N CYS A 30 4.23 3.22 -29.60
CA CYS A 30 4.55 2.40 -28.43
C CYS A 30 5.22 1.09 -28.84
N SER A 31 5.84 0.43 -27.86
CA SER A 31 6.32 -0.94 -27.97
C SER A 31 5.17 -1.94 -28.14
N ASP A 32 5.47 -3.12 -28.69
CA ASP A 32 4.46 -4.17 -28.88
C ASP A 32 3.89 -4.67 -27.55
N GLU A 33 4.73 -4.75 -26.51
CA GLU A 33 4.33 -5.11 -25.16
C GLU A 33 3.27 -4.14 -24.60
N LEU A 34 3.54 -2.84 -24.64
CA LEU A 34 2.60 -1.82 -24.15
C LEU A 34 1.29 -1.84 -24.94
N ARG A 35 1.37 -2.09 -26.25
CA ARG A 35 0.19 -2.15 -27.12
C ARG A 35 -0.74 -3.31 -26.76
N VAL A 36 -0.19 -4.50 -26.51
CA VAL A 36 -0.98 -5.65 -26.07
C VAL A 36 -1.70 -5.34 -24.76
N GLN A 37 -0.98 -4.78 -23.78
CA GLN A 37 -1.56 -4.43 -22.49
C GLN A 37 -2.66 -3.35 -22.60
N ALA A 38 -2.43 -2.32 -23.42
CA ALA A 38 -3.43 -1.27 -23.67
C ALA A 38 -4.68 -1.83 -24.37
N ASP A 39 -4.52 -2.73 -25.34
CA ASP A 39 -5.65 -3.36 -26.04
C ASP A 39 -6.47 -4.27 -25.11
N GLU A 40 -5.83 -4.96 -24.16
CA GLU A 40 -6.51 -5.76 -23.14
C GLU A 40 -7.32 -4.87 -22.20
N LEU A 41 -6.71 -3.81 -21.67
CA LEU A 41 -7.37 -2.87 -20.77
C LEU A 41 -8.53 -2.12 -21.45
N HIS A 42 -8.36 -1.74 -22.71
CA HIS A 42 -9.41 -1.08 -23.48
C HIS A 42 -10.65 -1.98 -23.67
N LYS A 43 -10.46 -3.30 -23.81
CA LYS A 43 -11.55 -4.28 -23.91
C LYS A 43 -12.24 -4.53 -22.56
N SER A 44 -11.49 -4.52 -21.46
CA SER A 44 -12.03 -4.73 -20.11
C SER A 44 -12.64 -3.47 -19.49
N SER A 45 -12.34 -2.29 -20.04
CA SER A 45 -12.84 -1.01 -19.55
C SER A 45 -14.38 -1.01 -19.48
N LYS A 46 -14.90 -0.83 -18.27
CA LYS A 46 -16.34 -0.60 -18.04
C LYS A 46 -16.70 0.82 -18.53
N ARG A 47 -17.97 1.04 -18.90
CA ARG A 47 -18.51 2.30 -19.48
C ARG A 47 -18.19 3.55 -18.64
N ASP A 48 -18.23 4.71 -19.29
CA ASP A 48 -18.10 6.09 -18.77
C ASP A 48 -18.12 6.23 -17.24
N ALA A 49 -16.96 6.46 -16.65
CA ALA A 49 -16.81 6.75 -15.23
C ALA A 49 -17.02 8.25 -14.98
N LYS A 50 -18.28 8.62 -14.69
CA LYS A 50 -18.70 10.02 -14.46
C LYS A 50 -18.14 10.67 -13.19
N HIS A 51 -17.33 9.95 -12.41
CA HIS A 51 -16.70 10.50 -11.20
C HIS A 51 -15.48 11.36 -11.50
N TYR A 52 -14.99 11.37 -12.74
CA TYR A 52 -13.81 12.13 -13.17
C TYR A 52 -14.20 13.44 -13.84
N ILE A 53 -13.42 14.49 -13.60
CA ILE A 53 -13.60 15.79 -14.27
C ILE A 53 -13.07 15.69 -15.70
N GLU A 54 -11.85 15.17 -15.84
CA GLU A 54 -11.16 14.97 -17.12
C GLU A 54 -11.09 13.49 -17.49
N PHE A 55 -11.03 13.20 -18.80
CA PHE A 55 -11.01 11.82 -19.32
C PHE A 55 -12.11 10.92 -18.73
N TRP A 56 -13.32 11.48 -18.53
CA TRP A 56 -14.51 10.74 -18.07
C TRP A 56 -15.16 9.91 -19.17
N LYS A 57 -14.88 10.27 -20.43
CA LYS A 57 -15.19 9.46 -21.62
C LYS A 57 -14.08 8.45 -21.84
N GLN A 58 -14.43 7.35 -22.51
CA GLN A 58 -13.46 6.33 -22.89
C GLN A 58 -12.29 6.93 -23.69
N VAL A 59 -11.06 6.65 -23.23
CA VAL A 59 -9.82 7.04 -23.92
C VAL A 59 -9.72 6.27 -25.24
N PRO A 60 -9.44 6.94 -26.37
CA PRO A 60 -9.26 6.29 -27.66
C PRO A 60 -8.12 5.25 -27.62
N PRO A 61 -8.27 4.07 -28.26
CA PRO A 61 -7.24 3.02 -28.22
C PRO A 61 -5.95 3.41 -28.97
N ASN A 62 -5.99 4.42 -29.83
CA ASN A 62 -4.80 4.98 -30.48
C ASN A 62 -3.94 5.87 -29.55
N GLU A 63 -4.33 6.05 -28.29
CA GLU A 63 -3.58 6.75 -27.24
C GLU A 63 -3.18 5.76 -26.13
N PRO A 64 -2.30 4.80 -26.41
CA PRO A 64 -2.09 3.62 -25.58
C PRO A 64 -1.53 3.95 -24.18
N TYR A 65 -0.68 4.96 -24.04
CA TYR A 65 -0.20 5.41 -22.72
C TYR A 65 -1.35 5.94 -21.85
N ARG A 66 -2.27 6.72 -22.43
CA ARG A 66 -3.45 7.22 -21.70
C ARG A 66 -4.40 6.10 -21.29
N VAL A 67 -4.48 5.01 -22.05
CA VAL A 67 -5.25 3.83 -21.66
C VAL A 67 -4.63 3.18 -20.42
N ILE A 68 -3.31 2.96 -20.40
CA ILE A 68 -2.61 2.42 -19.22
C ILE A 68 -2.77 3.35 -18.01
N LEU A 69 -2.48 4.64 -18.17
CA LEU A 69 -2.55 5.61 -17.07
C LEU A 69 -3.98 5.84 -16.59
N GLY A 70 -4.99 5.66 -17.45
CA GLY A 70 -6.40 5.67 -17.07
C GLY A 70 -6.74 4.54 -16.09
N ASP A 71 -6.27 3.32 -16.34
CA ASP A 71 -6.41 2.19 -15.40
C ASP A 71 -5.70 2.47 -14.06
N VAL A 72 -4.50 3.07 -14.12
CA VAL A 72 -3.76 3.49 -12.92
C VAL A 72 -4.56 4.52 -12.12
N ARG A 73 -5.12 5.54 -12.77
CA ARG A 73 -5.99 6.54 -12.14
C ARG A 73 -7.19 5.90 -11.48
N ASP A 74 -7.85 4.97 -12.17
CA ASP A 74 -9.04 4.28 -11.66
C ASP A 74 -8.70 3.47 -10.39
N LYS A 75 -7.59 2.72 -10.39
CA LYS A 75 -7.11 2.01 -9.19
C LYS A 75 -6.67 2.94 -8.07
N LEU A 76 -6.05 4.09 -8.37
CA LEU A 76 -5.71 5.10 -7.37
C LEU A 76 -6.97 5.68 -6.71
N TYR A 77 -8.01 5.96 -7.49
CA TYR A 77 -9.30 6.39 -6.98
C TYR A 77 -9.89 5.36 -6.02
N GLN A 78 -9.95 4.09 -6.43
CA GLN A 78 -10.45 3.01 -5.57
C GLN A 78 -9.61 2.84 -4.31
N THR A 79 -8.28 2.97 -4.40
CA THR A 79 -7.37 2.93 -3.25
C THR A 79 -7.68 4.04 -2.25
N ARG A 80 -7.95 5.26 -2.75
CA ARG A 80 -8.35 6.41 -1.92
C ARG A 80 -9.70 6.18 -1.25
N GLU A 81 -10.72 5.80 -2.02
CA GLU A 81 -12.08 5.59 -1.50
C GLU A 81 -12.14 4.42 -0.51
N ARG A 82 -11.41 3.32 -0.77
CA ARG A 82 -11.30 2.21 0.17
C ARG A 82 -10.69 2.67 1.50
N SER A 83 -9.59 3.43 1.44
CA SER A 83 -8.95 3.99 2.65
C SER A 83 -9.91 4.93 3.41
N ARG A 84 -10.68 5.75 2.69
CA ARG A 84 -11.69 6.64 3.27
C ARG A 84 -12.84 5.88 3.95
N HIS A 85 -13.38 4.85 3.30
CA HIS A 85 -14.43 4.00 3.86
C HIS A 85 -13.96 3.27 5.12
N MET A 86 -12.76 2.68 5.08
CA MET A 86 -12.18 2.02 6.25
C MET A 86 -11.96 3.00 7.40
N LEU A 87 -11.52 4.23 7.13
CA LEU A 87 -11.34 5.25 8.16
C LEU A 87 -12.67 5.73 8.78
N ALA A 88 -13.72 5.88 7.97
CA ALA A 88 -15.01 6.40 8.42
C ALA A 88 -15.91 5.33 9.07
N HIS A 89 -15.85 4.09 8.60
CA HIS A 89 -16.83 3.04 8.92
C HIS A 89 -16.20 1.71 9.34
N GLY A 90 -14.86 1.58 9.29
CA GLY A 90 -14.15 0.33 9.59
C GLY A 90 -14.24 -0.75 8.50
N ILE A 91 -15.11 -0.58 7.51
CA ILE A 91 -15.36 -1.53 6.41
C ILE A 91 -15.46 -0.79 5.07
N SER A 92 -15.20 -1.50 3.97
CA SER A 92 -15.32 -0.99 2.60
C SER A 92 -15.81 -2.09 1.66
N ASP A 93 -16.77 -1.77 0.80
CA ASP A 93 -17.29 -2.69 -0.23
C ASP A 93 -16.40 -2.76 -1.48
N ILE A 94 -15.47 -1.81 -1.64
CA ILE A 94 -14.49 -1.80 -2.74
C ILE A 94 -13.53 -2.98 -2.53
N PRO A 95 -13.40 -3.96 -3.45
CA PRO A 95 -12.50 -5.12 -3.31
C PRO A 95 -11.01 -4.73 -3.27
N GLU A 96 -10.14 -5.59 -2.74
CA GLU A 96 -8.68 -5.29 -2.70
C GLU A 96 -8.05 -5.32 -4.07
N GLU A 97 -8.55 -6.20 -4.94
CA GLU A 97 -8.09 -6.43 -6.31
C GLU A 97 -8.30 -5.22 -7.21
N GLU A 98 -9.22 -4.32 -6.84
CA GLU A 98 -9.46 -3.06 -7.53
C GLU A 98 -8.57 -1.92 -7.00
N THR A 99 -7.66 -2.20 -6.05
CA THR A 99 -6.78 -1.21 -5.43
C THR A 99 -5.30 -1.57 -5.54
N PHE A 100 -4.42 -0.62 -5.26
CA PHE A 100 -2.99 -0.89 -5.06
C PHE A 100 -2.73 -1.29 -3.60
N THR A 101 -2.29 -2.53 -3.39
CA THR A 101 -1.96 -3.05 -2.06
C THR A 101 -0.46 -2.97 -1.76
N ASN A 102 0.38 -3.04 -2.79
CA ASN A 102 1.84 -2.87 -2.71
C ASN A 102 2.37 -1.90 -3.77
N THR A 103 3.59 -1.42 -3.57
CA THR A 103 4.20 -0.39 -4.43
C THR A 103 4.59 -0.96 -5.79
N GLU A 104 4.94 -2.24 -5.88
CA GLU A 104 5.33 -2.92 -7.12
C GLU A 104 4.18 -2.95 -8.13
N GLN A 105 2.96 -3.24 -7.67
CA GLN A 105 1.74 -3.17 -8.50
C GLN A 105 1.52 -1.78 -9.11
N PHE A 106 1.90 -0.73 -8.39
CA PHE A 106 1.73 0.65 -8.85
C PHE A 106 2.87 1.07 -9.80
N LEU A 107 4.10 0.62 -9.53
CA LEU A 107 5.27 0.92 -10.38
C LEU A 107 5.20 0.20 -11.74
N GLU A 108 4.74 -1.04 -11.79
CA GLU A 108 4.74 -1.87 -13.01
C GLU A 108 4.18 -1.14 -14.25
N PRO A 109 2.97 -0.56 -14.24
CA PRO A 109 2.43 0.13 -15.42
C PRO A 109 3.19 1.42 -15.78
N LEU A 110 3.81 2.08 -14.80
CA LEU A 110 4.61 3.29 -15.02
C LEU A 110 5.96 2.93 -15.66
N GLU A 111 6.59 1.85 -15.19
CA GLU A 111 7.81 1.31 -15.78
C GLU A 111 7.57 0.77 -17.19
N LEU A 112 6.41 0.17 -17.45
CA LEU A 112 5.97 -0.22 -18.80
C LEU A 112 5.88 1.00 -19.73
N CYS A 113 5.26 2.09 -19.27
CA CYS A 113 5.25 3.36 -20.02
C CYS A 113 6.68 3.86 -20.30
N TYR A 114 7.54 3.86 -19.28
CA TYR A 114 8.92 4.36 -19.39
C TYR A 114 9.76 3.55 -20.39
N ARG A 115 9.73 2.21 -20.29
CA ARG A 115 10.48 1.32 -21.21
C ARG A 115 9.97 1.42 -22.64
N SER A 116 8.65 1.57 -22.83
CA SER A 116 8.05 1.77 -24.15
C SER A 116 8.48 3.09 -24.79
N LEU A 117 8.45 4.21 -24.06
CA LEU A 117 8.92 5.51 -24.57
C LEU A 117 10.39 5.45 -24.96
N CYS A 118 11.24 4.83 -24.13
CA CYS A 118 12.64 4.63 -24.46
C CYS A 118 12.83 3.81 -25.74
N ALA A 119 12.07 2.73 -25.92
CA ALA A 119 12.14 1.87 -27.10
C ALA A 119 11.68 2.59 -28.38
N CYS A 120 10.76 3.55 -28.29
CA CYS A 120 10.28 4.36 -29.41
C CYS A 120 11.17 5.57 -29.74
N GLY A 121 12.27 5.77 -29.01
CA GLY A 121 13.17 6.92 -29.19
C GLY A 121 12.73 8.18 -28.43
N ASP A 122 11.68 8.10 -27.62
CA ASP A 122 11.10 9.20 -26.86
C ASP A 122 11.64 9.29 -25.42
N ARG A 123 12.89 8.88 -25.19
CA ARG A 123 13.52 8.94 -23.85
C ARG A 123 13.49 10.33 -23.24
N ALA A 124 13.64 11.39 -24.04
CA ALA A 124 13.57 12.76 -23.54
C ALA A 124 12.19 13.10 -22.92
N ILE A 125 11.12 12.46 -23.39
CA ILE A 125 9.78 12.57 -22.80
C ILE A 125 9.69 11.69 -21.54
N ALA A 126 10.22 10.47 -21.60
CA ALA A 126 10.24 9.54 -20.48
C ALA A 126 10.99 10.10 -19.25
N ASP A 127 12.11 10.79 -19.49
CA ASP A 127 12.95 11.42 -18.47
C ASP A 127 12.38 12.74 -17.90
N GLY A 128 11.19 13.15 -18.36
CA GLY A 128 10.44 14.30 -17.82
C GLY A 128 9.51 13.90 -16.67
N SER A 129 8.25 14.32 -16.74
CA SER A 129 7.24 14.12 -15.69
C SER A 129 7.05 12.66 -15.28
N LEU A 130 7.19 11.71 -16.21
CA LEU A 130 7.09 10.28 -15.89
C LEU A 130 8.23 9.81 -14.96
N LEU A 131 9.47 10.23 -15.21
CA LEU A 131 10.60 9.88 -14.36
C LEU A 131 10.49 10.52 -12.97
N ASP A 132 10.01 11.75 -12.90
CA ASP A 132 9.74 12.41 -11.62
C ASP A 132 8.63 11.68 -10.84
N PHE A 133 7.57 11.25 -11.52
CA PHE A 133 6.51 10.45 -10.91
C PHE A 133 7.02 9.10 -10.41
N LEU A 134 7.81 8.37 -11.20
CA LEU A 134 8.46 7.12 -10.79
C LEU A 134 9.34 7.30 -9.53
N ARG A 135 10.11 8.39 -9.46
CA ARG A 135 10.91 8.73 -8.28
C ARG A 135 10.05 9.01 -7.07
N GLN A 136 8.94 9.73 -7.23
CA GLN A 136 8.00 10.01 -6.14
C GLN A 136 7.37 8.73 -5.61
N VAL A 137 6.92 7.82 -6.49
CA VAL A 137 6.37 6.52 -6.07
C VAL A 137 7.42 5.69 -5.35
N SER A 138 8.66 5.65 -5.85
CA SER A 138 9.77 4.93 -5.21
C SER A 138 10.17 5.51 -3.85
N THR A 139 10.05 6.82 -3.68
CA THR A 139 10.45 7.53 -2.45
C THR A 139 9.38 7.43 -1.37
N PHE A 140 8.12 7.66 -1.74
CA PHE A 140 7.02 7.84 -0.80
C PHE A 140 6.15 6.58 -0.66
N GLY A 141 6.19 5.67 -1.65
CA GLY A 141 5.37 4.47 -1.69
C GLY A 141 3.87 4.79 -1.55
N LEU A 142 3.10 3.84 -1.04
CA LEU A 142 1.66 4.00 -0.85
C LEU A 142 1.27 4.65 0.48
N SER A 143 2.22 5.23 1.24
CA SER A 143 1.94 5.73 2.60
C SER A 143 2.65 7.03 2.95
N LEU A 144 3.39 7.64 2.02
CA LEU A 144 4.23 8.84 2.20
C LEU A 144 5.40 8.65 3.17
N VAL A 145 5.10 8.17 4.37
CA VAL A 145 6.04 7.96 5.47
C VAL A 145 5.81 6.58 6.09
N ARG A 146 6.83 6.04 6.73
CA ARG A 146 6.71 4.85 7.57
C ARG A 146 6.44 5.30 9.01
N LEU A 147 5.55 4.58 9.68
CA LEU A 147 5.21 4.85 11.07
C LEU A 147 6.07 3.96 11.98
N ASP A 148 6.89 4.60 12.81
CA ASP A 148 7.64 3.90 13.84
C ASP A 148 6.74 3.65 15.05
N ILE A 149 6.65 2.40 15.48
CA ILE A 149 5.96 2.01 16.71
C ILE A 149 6.97 1.99 17.85
N ARG A 150 6.68 2.71 18.93
CA ARG A 150 7.56 2.81 20.10
C ARG A 150 6.76 2.65 21.38
N GLN A 151 7.26 1.80 22.25
CA GLN A 151 6.72 1.57 23.59
C GLN A 151 7.90 1.35 24.57
N GLU A 152 7.72 1.65 25.85
CA GLU A 152 8.76 1.47 26.86
C GLU A 152 8.96 0.00 27.26
N SER A 153 10.16 -0.35 27.71
CA SER A 153 10.52 -1.74 28.05
C SER A 153 9.71 -2.31 29.20
N ASP A 154 9.34 -1.47 30.17
CA ASP A 154 8.62 -1.91 31.35
C ASP A 154 7.22 -2.39 30.98
N ARG A 155 6.52 -1.70 30.06
CA ARG A 155 5.21 -2.14 29.53
C ARG A 155 5.25 -3.54 28.91
N HIS A 156 6.32 -3.88 28.20
CA HIS A 156 6.49 -5.24 27.67
C HIS A 156 6.78 -6.24 28.80
N THR A 157 7.60 -5.86 29.79
CA THR A 157 7.89 -6.68 30.97
C THR A 157 6.62 -7.01 31.74
N ASP A 158 5.71 -6.05 31.89
CA ASP A 158 4.42 -6.20 32.56
C ASP A 158 3.53 -7.24 31.86
N VAL A 159 3.50 -7.24 30.53
CA VAL A 159 2.77 -8.24 29.73
C VAL A 159 3.38 -9.63 29.92
N MET A 160 4.70 -9.75 29.81
CA MET A 160 5.38 -11.05 30.01
C MET A 160 5.18 -11.57 31.45
N ASP A 161 5.19 -10.69 32.45
CA ASP A 161 4.94 -11.02 33.84
C ASP A 161 3.51 -11.52 34.06
N ALA A 162 2.52 -10.85 33.48
CA ALA A 162 1.13 -11.31 33.53
C ALA A 162 0.94 -12.68 32.87
N ILE A 163 1.57 -12.92 31.71
CA ILE A 163 1.55 -14.23 31.04
C ILE A 163 2.16 -15.32 31.93
N THR A 164 3.38 -15.10 32.43
CA THR A 164 4.07 -16.10 33.26
C THR A 164 3.34 -16.41 34.56
N LYS A 165 2.69 -15.41 35.18
CA LYS A 165 1.86 -15.58 36.37
C LYS A 165 0.58 -16.38 36.06
N HIS A 166 -0.08 -16.07 34.95
CA HIS A 166 -1.30 -16.78 34.52
C HIS A 166 -1.04 -18.26 34.19
N LEU A 167 0.12 -18.55 33.59
CA LEU A 167 0.55 -19.92 33.30
C LEU A 167 1.11 -20.66 34.53
N GLU A 168 1.16 -20.01 35.70
CA GLU A 168 1.71 -20.56 36.94
C GLU A 168 3.19 -21.00 36.83
N ILE A 169 3.97 -20.40 35.93
CA ILE A 169 5.40 -20.71 35.71
C ILE A 169 6.36 -19.73 36.39
N GLY A 170 5.83 -18.68 37.02
CA GLY A 170 6.57 -17.72 37.84
C GLY A 170 6.22 -16.28 37.55
N SER A 171 7.13 -15.38 37.93
CA SER A 171 7.03 -13.92 37.78
C SER A 171 8.20 -13.46 36.91
N TYR A 172 7.97 -13.23 35.62
CA TYR A 172 9.00 -12.78 34.67
C TYR A 172 9.75 -11.54 35.18
N ARG A 173 9.05 -10.64 35.89
CA ARG A 173 9.65 -9.43 36.47
C ARG A 173 10.72 -9.76 37.52
N GLU A 174 10.52 -10.83 38.29
CA GLU A 174 11.44 -11.23 39.36
C GLU A 174 12.62 -12.07 38.86
N TRP A 175 12.59 -12.54 37.61
CA TRP A 175 13.67 -13.33 37.03
C TRP A 175 14.92 -12.48 36.78
N SER A 176 16.09 -13.11 36.94
CA SER A 176 17.35 -12.53 36.46
C SER A 176 17.33 -12.42 34.93
N GLU A 177 18.19 -11.58 34.39
CA GLU A 177 18.29 -11.37 32.94
C GLU A 177 18.62 -12.67 32.20
N GLU A 178 19.50 -13.51 32.75
CA GLU A 178 19.87 -14.80 32.14
C GLU A 178 18.66 -15.73 32.04
N ARG A 179 17.83 -15.79 33.09
CA ARG A 179 16.61 -16.61 33.11
C ARG A 179 15.56 -16.07 32.14
N ARG A 180 15.44 -14.74 32.02
CA ARG A 180 14.55 -14.11 31.03
C ARG A 180 14.95 -14.50 29.61
N GLN A 181 16.24 -14.41 29.28
CA GLN A 181 16.76 -14.80 27.97
C GLN A 181 16.56 -16.29 27.68
N GLU A 182 16.90 -17.16 28.63
CA GLU A 182 16.71 -18.62 28.49
C GLU A 182 15.24 -18.96 28.18
N TRP A 183 14.31 -18.37 28.95
CA TRP A 183 12.90 -18.61 28.74
C TRP A 183 12.39 -18.03 27.41
N LEU A 184 12.75 -16.79 27.06
CA LEU A 184 12.38 -16.19 25.77
C LEU A 184 12.88 -17.02 24.58
N LEU A 185 14.12 -17.50 24.62
CA LEU A 185 14.70 -18.33 23.57
C LEU A 185 13.98 -19.68 23.46
N SER A 186 13.63 -20.28 24.60
CA SER A 186 12.82 -21.51 24.64
C SER A 186 11.48 -21.30 23.94
N GLU A 187 10.72 -20.26 24.32
CA GLU A 187 9.40 -19.97 23.74
C GLU A 187 9.49 -19.57 22.25
N LEU A 188 10.49 -18.77 21.85
CA LEU A 188 10.71 -18.38 20.45
C LEU A 188 11.08 -19.57 19.54
N SER A 189 11.76 -20.58 20.07
CA SER A 189 12.06 -21.82 19.34
C SER A 189 10.88 -22.79 19.28
N GLY A 190 9.91 -22.62 20.19
CA GLY A 190 8.70 -23.41 20.29
C GLY A 190 7.70 -23.10 19.18
N LYS A 191 6.77 -24.04 18.95
CA LYS A 191 5.62 -23.85 18.04
C LYS A 191 4.28 -23.78 18.79
N ARG A 192 4.32 -23.91 20.12
CA ARG A 192 3.13 -23.89 20.96
C ARG A 192 2.72 -22.42 21.16
N PRO A 193 1.45 -22.05 20.95
CA PRO A 193 0.95 -20.73 21.33
C PRO A 193 1.15 -20.47 22.82
N LEU A 194 1.65 -19.28 23.15
CA LEU A 194 2.09 -18.94 24.50
C LEU A 194 0.91 -18.72 25.48
N PHE A 195 -0.13 -17.99 25.06
CA PHE A 195 -1.30 -17.70 25.89
C PHE A 195 -2.60 -17.81 25.11
N GLY A 196 -3.70 -18.09 25.83
CA GLY A 196 -5.05 -18.19 25.28
C GLY A 196 -5.86 -16.89 25.44
N PRO A 197 -7.13 -16.89 24.99
CA PRO A 197 -8.02 -15.74 25.13
C PRO A 197 -8.41 -15.43 26.59
N ASP A 198 -8.10 -16.33 27.53
CA ASP A 198 -8.41 -16.29 28.95
C ASP A 198 -7.40 -15.51 29.81
N LEU A 199 -6.31 -15.00 29.22
CA LEU A 199 -5.33 -14.17 29.93
C LEU A 199 -6.02 -12.92 30.54
N PRO A 200 -5.95 -12.70 31.86
CA PRO A 200 -6.45 -11.47 32.50
C PRO A 200 -5.64 -10.27 32.04
N LYS A 201 -6.32 -9.22 31.56
CA LYS A 201 -5.68 -8.00 31.01
C LYS A 201 -6.10 -6.79 31.81
N THR A 202 -5.11 -6.03 32.28
CA THR A 202 -5.33 -4.63 32.64
C THR A 202 -5.47 -3.78 31.37
N GLU A 203 -5.90 -2.53 31.50
CA GLU A 203 -5.98 -1.59 30.37
C GLU A 203 -4.61 -1.44 29.68
N GLU A 204 -3.54 -1.29 30.46
CA GLU A 204 -2.17 -1.17 29.96
C GLU A 204 -1.66 -2.44 29.26
N ILE A 205 -2.05 -3.63 29.73
CA ILE A 205 -1.69 -4.90 29.07
C ILE A 205 -2.48 -5.05 27.77
N ALA A 206 -3.77 -4.68 27.78
CA ALA A 206 -4.61 -4.75 26.59
C ALA A 206 -4.15 -3.79 25.48
N ASP A 207 -3.59 -2.64 25.83
CA ASP A 207 -3.04 -1.66 24.88
C ASP A 207 -1.74 -2.13 24.18
N VAL A 208 -0.96 -3.00 24.83
CA VAL A 208 0.28 -3.55 24.24
C VAL A 208 0.01 -4.75 23.31
N LEU A 209 -1.08 -5.49 23.54
CA LEU A 209 -1.47 -6.70 22.81
C LEU A 209 -2.28 -6.42 21.54
#